data_AF-T0LH87-F1
#
_entry.id   AF-T0LH87-F1
#
_cell.length_a   1.000
_cell.length_b   1.000
_cell.length_c   1.000
_cell.angle_alpha   90.00
_cell.angle_beta   90.00
_cell.angle_gamma   90.00
#
_symmetry.space_group_name_H-M   'P 1'
#
loop_
_entity.id
_entity.type
_entity.pdbx_description
1 polymer ?
#
loop_
_entity_poly.entity_id
_entity_poly.type
_entity_poly.pdbx_seq_one_letter_code
_entity_poly.pdbx_strand_id
1 'polypeptide(L)'
;MDKGLDISFQVASGSEDQDLVQALADLTGHDMSKEFNIDWRIFKVKLEDKRFFKILYTGPKINGFHPHNMKKIPDHFDTISRLSYNEVMTRYNKLLEDGSIKKIPIKEIEESYDLWQDKIWQYI
;
A
#
# COMPACT_ATOMS: atom_id res chain seq x y z
N MET A 1 10.97 -10.49 -14.39
CA MET A 1 10.29 -10.25 -13.10
C MET A 1 8.95 -9.65 -13.45
N ASP A 2 7.86 -10.40 -13.23
CA ASP A 2 6.52 -9.83 -13.33
C ASP A 2 6.40 -8.78 -12.23
N LYS A 3 6.43 -7.50 -12.62
CA LYS A 3 6.18 -6.39 -11.70
C LYS A 3 4.75 -6.55 -11.18
N GLY A 4 4.57 -6.40 -9.86
CA GLY A 4 3.25 -6.34 -9.25
C GLY A 4 2.59 -4.98 -9.50
N LEU A 5 1.74 -4.55 -8.58
CA LEU A 5 1.08 -3.26 -8.64
C LEU A 5 1.63 -2.32 -7.56
N ASP A 6 2.00 -1.11 -7.93
CA ASP A 6 2.29 -0.03 -6.99
C ASP A 6 1.17 1.01 -6.94
N ILE A 7 0.88 1.49 -5.73
CA ILE A 7 0.00 2.63 -5.48
C ILE A 7 0.85 3.73 -4.84
N SER A 8 0.95 4.87 -5.51
CA SER A 8 1.70 6.04 -5.07
C SER A 8 0.74 7.17 -4.73
N PHE A 9 0.87 7.77 -3.55
CA PHE A 9 0.05 8.91 -3.16
C PHE A 9 0.77 9.84 -2.17
N GLN A 10 0.36 11.10 -2.18
CA GLN A 10 0.86 12.13 -1.29
C GLN A 10 -0.20 12.39 -0.22
N VAL A 11 0.21 12.44 1.05
CA VAL A 11 -0.70 12.80 2.16
C VAL A 11 -0.43 14.25 2.57
N ALA A 12 -1.48 14.95 2.98
CA ALA A 12 -1.45 16.36 3.33
C ALA A 12 -0.85 16.57 4.73
N SER A 13 0.48 16.45 4.84
CA SER A 13 1.32 16.95 5.93
C SER A 13 0.79 16.76 7.38
N GLY A 14 0.86 15.53 7.92
CA GLY A 14 0.62 15.24 9.33
C GLY A 14 1.25 13.94 9.83
N SER A 15 1.33 13.74 11.15
CA SER A 15 1.74 12.46 11.77
C SER A 15 0.61 11.42 11.75
N GLU A 16 -0.66 11.87 11.78
CA GLU A 16 -1.85 11.02 11.63
C GLU A 16 -1.92 10.35 10.25
N ASP A 17 -1.20 10.91 9.27
CA ASP A 17 -1.08 10.39 7.91
C ASP A 17 -0.41 9.01 7.87
N GLN A 18 0.54 8.73 8.78
CA GLN A 18 1.26 7.45 8.77
C GLN A 18 0.37 6.29 9.21
N ASP A 19 -0.40 6.49 10.28
CA ASP A 19 -1.32 5.47 10.78
C ASP A 19 -2.47 5.25 9.79
N LEU A 20 -2.95 6.30 9.13
CA LEU A 20 -3.94 6.18 8.07
C LEU A 20 -3.39 5.41 6.86
N VAL A 21 -2.19 5.76 6.36
CA VAL A 21 -1.54 5.05 5.26
C VAL A 21 -1.39 3.57 5.59
N GLN A 22 -0.94 3.28 6.81
CA GLN A 22 -0.80 1.93 7.32
C GLN A 22 -2.14 1.20 7.32
N ALA A 23 -3.18 1.79 7.91
CA ALA A 23 -4.50 1.20 7.96
C ALA A 23 -5.08 0.94 6.56
N LEU A 24 -4.93 1.88 5.63
CA LEU A 24 -5.38 1.74 4.25
C LEU A 24 -4.67 0.61 3.52
N ALA A 25 -3.35 0.53 3.65
CA ALA A 25 -2.54 -0.53 3.06
C ALA A 25 -2.89 -1.90 3.62
N ASP A 26 -2.96 -2.02 4.94
CA ASP A 26 -3.19 -3.29 5.63
C ASP A 26 -4.63 -3.79 5.43
N LEU A 27 -5.63 -2.89 5.40
CA LEU A 27 -7.02 -3.25 5.07
C LEU A 27 -7.15 -3.73 3.62
N THR A 28 -6.61 -2.96 2.68
CA THR A 28 -6.67 -3.30 1.25
C THR A 28 -5.94 -4.61 0.99
N GLY A 29 -4.74 -4.75 1.54
CA GLY A 29 -3.93 -5.95 1.48
C GLY A 29 -4.65 -7.16 2.05
N HIS A 30 -5.23 -7.05 3.25
CA HIS A 30 -5.97 -8.13 3.87
C HIS A 30 -7.17 -8.59 3.05
N ASP A 31 -8.01 -7.67 2.59
CA ASP A 31 -9.19 -8.00 1.79
C ASP A 31 -8.81 -8.69 0.48
N MET A 32 -7.82 -8.15 -0.21
CA MET A 32 -7.35 -8.70 -1.49
C MET A 32 -6.55 -9.98 -1.32
N SER A 33 -5.90 -10.20 -0.17
CA SER A 33 -5.15 -11.44 0.11
C SER A 33 -6.04 -12.68 0.12
N LYS A 34 -7.30 -12.53 0.56
CA LYS A 34 -8.30 -13.61 0.58
C LYS A 34 -8.70 -14.07 -0.82
N GLU A 35 -8.70 -13.16 -1.79
CA GLU A 35 -9.13 -13.46 -3.17
C GLU A 35 -7.93 -13.83 -4.07
N PHE A 36 -6.80 -13.16 -3.90
CA PHE A 36 -5.70 -13.18 -4.86
C PHE A 36 -4.37 -13.72 -4.33
N ASN A 37 -4.28 -14.06 -3.04
CA ASN A 37 -3.04 -14.48 -2.38
C ASN A 37 -1.91 -13.47 -2.61
N ILE A 38 -2.10 -12.25 -2.10
CA ILE A 38 -1.16 -11.14 -2.27
C ILE A 38 -0.39 -10.85 -0.99
N ASP A 39 0.84 -10.42 -1.18
CA ASP A 39 1.71 -9.80 -0.18
C ASP A 39 1.80 -8.29 -0.47
N TRP A 40 2.05 -7.49 0.56
CA TRP A 40 2.25 -6.06 0.38
C TRP A 40 3.35 -5.49 1.27
N ARG A 41 3.93 -4.37 0.83
CA ARG A 41 4.94 -3.60 1.55
C ARG A 41 4.67 -2.11 1.45
N ILE A 42 4.92 -1.40 2.53
CA ILE A 42 4.67 0.04 2.65
C ILE A 42 6.01 0.76 2.71
N PHE A 43 6.15 1.77 1.85
CA PHE A 43 7.34 2.60 1.74
C PHE A 43 6.98 4.06 1.94
N LYS A 44 7.77 4.75 2.75
CA LYS A 44 7.75 6.19 2.85
C LYS A 44 8.95 6.70 2.07
N VAL A 45 8.69 7.39 0.98
CA VAL A 45 9.70 7.78 0.02
C VAL A 45 9.89 9.29 0.12
N LYS A 46 11.16 9.69 0.25
CA LYS A 46 11.58 11.08 0.15
C LYS A 46 12.30 11.27 -1.18
N LEU A 47 11.77 12.16 -2.01
CA LEU A 47 12.35 12.57 -3.28
C LEU A 47 12.56 14.08 -3.20
N GLU A 48 13.81 14.50 -3.08
CA GLU A 48 14.18 15.91 -2.82
C GLU A 48 13.44 16.45 -1.58
N ASP A 49 12.64 17.50 -1.76
CA ASP A 49 11.81 18.13 -0.71
C ASP A 49 10.41 17.53 -0.59
N LYS A 50 10.05 16.57 -1.45
CA LYS A 50 8.72 15.94 -1.44
C LYS A 50 8.76 14.61 -0.72
N ARG A 51 7.74 14.37 0.10
CA ARG A 51 7.49 13.09 0.77
C ARG A 51 6.20 12.50 0.26
N PHE A 52 6.23 11.24 -0.12
CA PHE A 52 5.06 10.48 -0.54
C PHE A 52 5.14 9.05 -0.02
N PHE A 53 4.01 8.36 -0.05
CA PHE A 53 3.96 6.94 0.29
C PHE A 53 3.78 6.12 -0.97
N LYS A 54 4.44 4.96 -0.97
CA LYS A 54 4.31 3.93 -1.99
C LYS A 54 3.93 2.63 -1.31
N ILE A 55 2.85 2.02 -1.77
CA ILE A 55 2.46 0.68 -1.35
C ILE A 55 2.66 -0.24 -2.55
N LEU A 56 3.38 -1.33 -2.35
CA LEU A 56 3.57 -2.35 -3.37
C LEU A 56 2.75 -3.57 -3.00
N TYR A 57 1.93 -4.03 -3.94
CA TYR A 57 1.17 -5.27 -3.85
C TYR A 57 1.74 -6.28 -4.86
N THR A 58 2.04 -7.48 -4.37
CA THR A 58 2.62 -8.56 -5.16
C THR A 58 1.85 -9.84 -4.98
N GLY A 59 1.66 -10.60 -6.04
CA GLY A 59 1.05 -11.91 -5.95
C GLY A 59 1.00 -12.60 -7.30
N PRO A 60 0.72 -13.91 -7.34
CA PRO A 60 0.72 -14.71 -8.57
C PRO A 60 -0.35 -14.25 -9.57
N LYS A 61 -1.41 -13.58 -9.08
CA LYS A 61 -2.54 -13.11 -9.89
C LYS A 61 -2.54 -11.59 -10.13
N ILE A 62 -1.51 -10.88 -9.67
CA ILE A 62 -1.35 -9.43 -9.82
C ILE A 62 -0.14 -9.19 -10.73
N ASN A 63 -0.32 -9.50 -12.01
CA ASN A 63 0.69 -9.36 -13.05
C ASN A 63 0.01 -8.92 -14.36
N GLY A 64 0.82 -8.63 -15.38
CA GLY A 64 0.33 -8.16 -16.68
C GLY A 64 -0.61 -9.13 -17.41
N PHE A 65 -0.62 -10.42 -17.02
CA PHE A 65 -1.54 -11.43 -17.57
C PHE A 65 -2.95 -11.37 -16.98
N HIS A 66 -3.13 -10.64 -15.86
CA HIS A 66 -4.42 -10.49 -15.17
C HIS A 66 -4.80 -9.01 -15.00
N PRO A 67 -5.01 -8.27 -16.09
CA PRO A 67 -5.27 -6.83 -16.05
C PRO A 67 -6.54 -6.45 -15.27
N HIS A 68 -7.55 -7.34 -15.24
CA HIS A 68 -8.76 -7.13 -14.45
C HIS A 68 -8.47 -7.13 -12.94
N ASN A 69 -7.59 -8.02 -12.48
CA ASN A 69 -7.21 -8.09 -11.07
C ASN A 69 -6.32 -6.91 -10.67
N MET A 70 -5.46 -6.45 -11.58
CA MET A 70 -4.65 -5.23 -11.36
C MET A 70 -5.51 -3.98 -11.19
N LYS A 71 -6.70 -3.90 -11.81
CA LYS A 71 -7.64 -2.78 -11.60
C LYS A 71 -8.42 -2.86 -10.29
N LYS A 72 -8.71 -4.07 -9.80
CA LYS A 72 -9.47 -4.25 -8.56
C LYS A 72 -8.77 -3.67 -7.34
N ILE A 73 -7.44 -3.80 -7.25
CA ILE A 73 -6.70 -3.31 -6.07
C ILE A 73 -6.77 -1.78 -5.95
N PRO A 74 -6.49 -0.97 -6.99
CA PRO A 74 -6.69 0.49 -6.94
C PRO A 74 -8.13 0.88 -6.69
N ASP A 75 -9.10 0.22 -7.31
CA ASP A 75 -10.53 0.52 -7.14
C ASP A 75 -10.97 0.26 -5.67
N HIS A 76 -10.49 -0.83 -5.07
CA HIS A 76 -10.75 -1.13 -3.66
C HIS A 76 -10.05 -0.15 -2.73
N PHE A 77 -8.80 0.19 -3.03
CA PHE A 77 -8.04 1.20 -2.29
C PHE A 77 -8.74 2.56 -2.31
N ASP A 78 -9.23 3.01 -3.47
CA ASP A 78 -9.99 4.26 -3.61
C ASP A 78 -11.34 4.21 -2.87
N THR A 79 -11.98 3.04 -2.83
CA THR A 79 -13.21 2.85 -2.06
C THR A 79 -12.96 3.02 -0.55
N ILE A 80 -11.87 2.44 -0.04
CA ILE A 80 -11.52 2.54 1.38
C ILE A 80 -11.01 3.96 1.71
N SER A 81 -10.26 4.60 0.83
CA SER A 81 -9.72 5.95 1.05
C SER A 81 -10.80 7.02 1.16
N ARG A 82 -11.99 6.79 0.59
CA ARG A 82 -13.16 7.66 0.70
C ARG A 82 -13.90 7.53 2.03
N LEU A 83 -13.62 6.51 2.84
CA LEU A 83 -14.19 6.35 4.16
C LEU A 83 -13.63 7.42 5.11
N SER A 84 -14.37 7.73 6.18
CA SER A 84 -13.85 8.64 7.19
C SER A 84 -12.68 8.02 7.96
N TYR A 85 -11.75 8.85 8.43
CA TYR A 85 -10.60 8.41 9.23
C TYR A 85 -11.02 7.48 10.38
N ASN A 86 -12.06 7.85 11.12
CA ASN A 86 -12.56 7.07 12.25
C ASN A 86 -13.05 5.67 11.82
N GLU A 87 -13.73 5.56 10.67
CA GLU A 87 -14.19 4.27 10.16
C GLU A 87 -13.02 3.37 9.74
N VAL A 88 -12.03 3.93 9.04
CA VAL A 88 -10.82 3.20 8.63
C VAL A 88 -10.09 2.67 9.85
N MET A 89 -9.82 3.53 10.83
CA MET A 89 -9.09 3.15 12.04
C MET A 89 -9.86 2.16 12.91
N THR A 90 -11.19 2.30 13.01
CA THR A 90 -12.01 1.34 13.77
C THR A 90 -11.94 -0.05 13.15
N ARG A 91 -12.06 -0.15 11.82
CA ARG A 91 -11.95 -1.44 11.11
C ARG A 91 -10.56 -2.04 11.27
N TYR A 92 -9.53 -1.22 11.10
CA TYR A 92 -8.14 -1.64 11.22
C TYR A 92 -7.81 -2.15 12.63
N ASN A 93 -8.16 -1.40 13.67
CA ASN A 93 -7.91 -1.78 15.07
C ASN A 93 -8.65 -3.07 15.43
N LYS A 94 -9.90 -3.24 14.98
CA LYS A 94 -10.64 -4.48 15.22
C LYS A 94 -9.94 -5.70 14.60
N LEU A 95 -9.44 -5.59 13.37
CA LEU A 95 -8.72 -6.69 12.73
C LEU A 95 -7.36 -6.97 13.36
N LEU A 96 -6.70 -5.96 13.93
CA LEU A 96 -5.48 -6.13 14.73
C LEU A 96 -5.77 -6.87 16.03
N GLU A 97 -6.83 -6.49 16.76
CA GLU A 97 -7.25 -7.14 18.00
C GLU A 97 -7.66 -8.59 17.77
N ASP A 98 -8.38 -8.86 16.69
CA ASP A 98 -8.80 -10.20 16.29
C ASP A 98 -7.63 -11.05 15.71
N GLY A 99 -6.42 -10.47 15.57
CA GLY A 99 -5.24 -11.14 15.02
C GLY A 99 -5.33 -11.49 13.53
N SER A 100 -6.31 -10.94 12.82
CA SER A 100 -6.57 -11.19 11.40
C SER A 100 -5.58 -10.48 10.48
N ILE A 101 -4.99 -9.39 10.96
CA ILE A 101 -3.90 -8.65 10.29
C ILE A 101 -2.73 -8.48 11.24
N LYS A 102 -1.53 -8.38 10.67
CA LYS A 102 -0.31 -8.01 11.39
C LYS A 102 0.15 -6.65 10.88
N LYS A 103 0.52 -5.76 11.81
CA LYS A 103 1.05 -4.44 11.50
C LYS A 103 2.32 -4.57 10.66
N ILE A 104 2.27 -4.16 9.39
CA ILE A 104 3.45 -4.21 8.50
C ILE A 104 4.32 -2.96 8.76
N PRO A 105 5.64 -3.12 9.02
CA PRO A 105 6.49 -1.96 9.26
C PRO A 105 6.65 -1.13 7.98
N ILE A 106 6.52 0.20 8.11
CA ILE A 106 6.80 1.14 7.04
C ILE A 106 8.31 1.25 6.88
N LYS A 107 8.82 1.01 5.66
CA LYS A 107 10.24 1.23 5.34
C LYS A 107 10.44 2.64 4.80
N GLU A 108 11.36 3.41 5.40
CA GLU A 108 11.74 4.72 4.88
C GLU A 108 12.85 4.57 3.83
N ILE A 109 12.67 5.19 2.66
CA ILE A 109 13.62 5.18 1.55
C ILE A 109 13.86 6.62 1.09
N GLU A 110 15.13 6.99 0.94
CA GLU A 110 15.51 8.22 0.24
C GLU A 110 15.88 7.85 -1.21
N GLU A 111 15.07 8.30 -2.18
CA GLU A 111 15.38 8.12 -3.60
C GLU A 111 16.05 9.39 -4.16
N SER A 112 17.15 9.20 -4.87
CA SER A 112 17.74 10.21 -5.75
C SER A 112 17.17 10.02 -7.17
N TYR A 113 16.93 11.13 -7.87
CA TYR A 113 16.29 11.20 -9.19
C TYR A 113 17.05 10.35 -10.22
N ASP A 114 16.69 9.08 -10.35
CA ASP A 114 17.21 8.17 -11.37
C ASP A 114 16.00 7.73 -12.21
N LEU A 115 15.70 8.54 -13.23
CA LEU A 115 14.49 8.50 -14.09
C LEU A 115 14.21 7.13 -14.76
N TRP A 116 15.16 6.18 -14.66
CA TRP A 116 15.14 4.91 -15.37
C TRP A 116 15.10 3.68 -14.46
N GLN A 117 15.20 3.84 -13.14
CA GLN A 117 15.15 2.72 -12.20
C GLN A 117 14.02 2.86 -11.18
N ASP A 118 13.05 1.96 -11.29
CA ASP A 118 12.12 1.61 -10.21
C ASP A 118 12.88 0.89 -9.08
N LYS A 119 13.75 1.62 -8.35
CA LYS A 119 14.64 1.04 -7.31
C LYS A 119 13.84 0.40 -6.17
N ILE A 120 12.62 0.87 -5.93
CA ILE A 120 11.71 0.36 -4.89
C ILE A 120 11.36 -1.13 -5.07
N TRP A 121 11.25 -1.62 -6.31
CA TRP A 121 11.00 -3.04 -6.59
C TRP A 121 12.20 -3.94 -6.28
N GLN A 122 13.41 -3.38 -6.09
CA GLN A 122 14.60 -4.11 -5.65
C GLN A 122 14.54 -4.46 -4.15
N TYR A 123 13.67 -3.80 -3.39
CA TYR A 123 13.49 -4.02 -1.96
C TYR A 123 12.36 -4.99 -1.61
N ILE A 124 11.80 -5.70 -2.60
CA ILE A 124 10.82 -6.79 -2.44
C ILE A 124 11.56 -8.12 -2.37
#